data_AF-A0A4V3SZ21-F1
#
_entry.id   AF-A0A4V3SZ21-F1
#
_cell.length_a   1.000
_cell.length_b   1.000
_cell.length_c   1.000
_cell.angle_alpha   90.00
_cell.angle_beta   90.00
_cell.angle_gamma   90.00
#
_symmetry.space_group_name_H-M   'P 1'
#
loop_
_entity.id
_entity.type
_entity.pdbx_description
1 polymer ?
#
loop_
_entity_poly.entity_id
_entity_poly.type
_entity_poly.pdbx_seq_one_letter_code
_entity_poly.pdbx_strand_id
1 'polypeptide(L)'
;MADAARLRRARRALTWSAVLIVFISGVAATPFLLNLLAPKALDWNRLSDVSQSYGAVSLVISAAALLGVVTSIAFQAKQARLDGEQTFRAAHRELTMLTLSDPALLRCWEPPRIPTTEARWKQLMVTNLIVSMWASDHHLGRLNDNALRVVLRAHFRGEVARAHWENSGPMWRDHMAALEDPPRLRFVEIMDEVYQHARDAGPPVMDREFFVGGG
;
A
#
# COMPACT_ATOMS: atom_id res chain seq x y z
N MET A 1 -5.79 22.59 1.09
CA MET A 1 -4.99 21.67 1.94
C MET A 1 -3.83 21.00 1.20
N ALA A 2 -3.85 20.83 -0.13
CA ALA A 2 -2.73 20.25 -0.90
C ALA A 2 -1.47 21.15 -1.01
N ASP A 3 -1.63 22.48 -1.04
CA ASP A 3 -0.49 23.42 -1.17
C ASP A 3 0.38 23.50 0.09
N ALA A 4 -0.21 23.38 1.28
CA ALA A 4 0.52 23.39 2.54
C ALA A 4 1.43 22.15 2.71
N ALA A 5 1.06 21.02 2.10
CA ALA A 5 1.86 19.80 2.12
C ALA A 5 3.02 19.85 1.10
N ARG A 6 2.82 20.50 -0.06
CA ARG A 6 3.87 20.71 -1.07
C ARG A 6 4.91 21.73 -0.62
N LEU A 7 4.49 22.83 -0.01
CA LEU A 7 5.40 23.86 0.53
C LEU A 7 6.26 23.34 1.70
N ARG A 8 5.72 22.44 2.53
CA ARG A 8 6.48 21.80 3.63
C ARG A 8 7.52 20.78 3.15
N ARG A 9 7.26 20.04 2.07
CA ARG A 9 8.26 19.15 1.45
C ARG A 9 9.32 19.94 0.69
N ALA A 10 8.92 20.99 -0.04
CA ALA A 10 9.84 21.88 -0.73
C ALA A 10 10.78 22.62 0.23
N ARG A 11 10.27 23.15 1.36
CA ARG A 11 11.13 23.78 2.40
C ARG A 11 12.12 22.80 3.01
N ARG A 12 11.70 21.57 3.32
CA ARG A 12 12.58 20.55 3.91
C ARG A 12 13.66 20.10 2.92
N ALA A 13 13.33 19.91 1.66
CA ALA A 13 14.30 19.57 0.62
C ALA A 13 15.31 20.72 0.42
N LEU A 14 14.85 21.97 0.34
CA LEU A 14 15.71 23.14 0.15
C LEU A 14 16.68 23.35 1.32
N THR A 15 16.24 23.09 2.56
CA THR A 15 17.13 23.14 3.73
C THR A 15 18.18 22.04 3.73
N TRP A 16 17.84 20.81 3.32
CA TRP A 16 18.81 19.70 3.25
C TRP A 16 19.82 19.90 2.10
N SER A 17 19.39 20.49 0.98
CA SER A 17 20.28 20.89 -0.12
C SER A 17 21.21 22.02 0.28
N ALA A 18 20.74 23.04 0.99
CA ALA A 18 21.57 24.15 1.45
C ALA A 18 22.64 23.70 2.45
N VAL A 19 22.30 22.80 3.37
CA VAL A 19 23.25 22.25 4.35
C VAL A 19 24.33 21.38 3.68
N LEU A 20 23.96 20.58 2.69
CA LEU A 20 24.91 19.77 1.92
C LEU A 20 25.85 20.64 1.06
N ILE A 21 25.32 21.73 0.49
CA ILE A 21 26.11 22.70 -0.28
C ILE A 21 27.11 23.42 0.62
N VAL A 22 26.70 23.91 1.80
CA VAL A 22 27.62 24.55 2.76
C VAL A 22 28.73 23.58 3.21
N PHE A 23 28.38 22.32 3.45
CA PHE A 23 29.35 21.29 3.86
C PHE A 23 30.38 20.99 2.77
N ILE A 24 29.96 20.86 1.51
CA ILE A 24 30.85 20.60 0.37
C ILE A 24 31.68 21.84 0.03
N SER A 25 31.10 23.03 0.09
CA SER A 25 31.81 24.30 -0.13
C SER A 25 32.87 24.56 0.93
N GLY A 26 32.62 24.19 2.19
CA GLY A 26 33.62 24.26 3.26
C GLY A 26 34.83 23.36 3.00
N VAL A 27 34.58 22.10 2.61
CA VAL A 27 35.64 21.14 2.28
C VAL A 27 36.43 21.58 1.04
N ALA A 28 35.77 22.14 0.03
CA ALA A 28 36.41 22.65 -1.18
C ALA A 28 37.19 23.97 -0.97
N ALA A 29 36.84 24.78 0.03
CA ALA A 29 37.55 26.01 0.36
C ALA A 29 38.83 25.78 1.18
N THR A 30 38.96 24.60 1.80
CA THR A 30 40.11 24.22 2.65
C THR A 30 41.48 24.38 1.98
N PRO A 31 41.71 24.00 0.71
CA PRO A 31 43.01 24.15 0.06
C PRO A 31 43.37 25.61 -0.23
N PHE A 32 42.36 26.45 -0.50
CA PHE A 32 42.57 27.87 -0.78
C PHE A 32 42.94 28.65 0.48
N LEU A 33 42.30 28.34 1.61
CA LEU A 33 42.70 28.87 2.92
C LEU A 33 44.12 28.42 3.31
N LEU A 34 44.46 27.15 3.06
CA LEU A 34 45.80 26.63 3.31
C LEU A 34 46.86 27.29 2.43
N ASN A 35 46.57 27.56 1.16
CA ASN A 35 47.52 28.19 0.24
C ASN A 35 47.71 29.69 0.48
N LEU A 36 46.69 30.38 0.99
CA LEU A 36 46.78 31.81 1.32
C LEU A 36 47.59 32.07 2.60
N LEU A 37 47.71 31.07 3.47
CA LEU A 37 48.40 31.15 4.77
C LEU A 37 49.73 30.37 4.79
N ALA A 38 50.07 29.60 3.75
CA ALA A 38 51.24 28.72 3.74
C ALA A 38 52.54 29.41 3.23
N PRO A 39 53.65 29.38 3.99
CA PRO A 39 54.96 29.86 3.53
C PRO A 39 55.64 28.88 2.55
N LYS A 40 56.52 29.42 1.69
CA LYS A 40 57.18 28.78 0.52
C LYS A 40 58.07 27.53 0.78
N ALA A 41 58.10 26.95 1.98
CA ALA A 41 58.89 25.77 2.33
C ALA A 41 58.00 24.52 2.50
N LEU A 42 57.15 24.23 1.52
CA LEU A 42 56.10 23.22 1.67
C LEU A 42 56.59 21.81 1.28
N ASP A 43 56.68 20.94 2.28
CA ASP A 43 57.09 19.54 2.16
C ASP A 43 56.00 18.67 1.52
N TRP A 44 56.29 18.10 0.34
CA TRP A 44 55.35 17.28 -0.45
C TRP A 44 54.95 15.97 0.25
N ASN A 45 55.84 15.40 1.07
CA ASN A 45 55.52 14.23 1.87
C ASN A 45 54.44 14.54 2.92
N ARG A 46 54.49 15.73 3.54
CA ARG A 46 53.45 16.19 4.47
C ARG A 46 52.11 16.42 3.77
N LEU A 47 52.12 16.89 2.52
CA LEU A 47 50.90 17.07 1.73
C LEU A 47 50.24 15.72 1.35
N SER A 48 51.05 14.69 1.13
CA SER A 48 50.58 13.32 0.85
C SER A 48 49.94 12.65 2.07
N ASP A 49 50.50 12.84 3.27
CA ASP A 49 49.88 12.34 4.52
C ASP A 49 48.55 13.02 4.82
N VAL A 50 48.47 14.33 4.51
CA VAL A 50 47.23 15.10 4.60
C VAL A 50 46.20 14.62 3.57
N SER A 51 46.61 14.35 2.32
CA SER A 51 45.70 13.83 1.28
C SER A 51 45.22 12.41 1.55
N GLN A 52 46.06 11.53 2.11
CA GLN A 52 45.65 10.19 2.56
C GLN A 52 44.61 10.25 3.68
N SER A 53 44.80 11.17 4.63
CA SER A 53 43.83 11.41 5.71
C SER A 53 42.48 11.88 5.15
N TYR A 54 42.48 12.77 4.15
CA TYR A 54 41.26 13.17 3.44
C TYR A 54 40.65 12.03 2.61
N GLY A 55 41.46 11.14 2.05
CA GLY A 55 40.99 9.94 1.35
C GLY A 55 40.19 9.00 2.26
N ALA A 56 40.69 8.75 3.47
CA ALA A 56 40.00 7.94 4.46
C ALA A 56 38.68 8.59 4.92
N VAL A 57 38.68 9.91 5.19
CA VAL A 57 37.47 10.64 5.60
C VAL A 57 36.45 10.70 4.44
N SER A 58 36.90 10.93 3.21
CA SER A 58 36.05 10.96 2.02
C SER A 58 35.42 9.59 1.75
N LEU A 59 36.15 8.49 1.98
CA LEU A 59 35.61 7.14 1.85
C LEU A 59 34.48 6.91 2.85
N VAL A 60 34.66 7.30 4.11
CA VAL A 60 33.62 7.15 5.15
C VAL A 60 32.39 8.00 4.82
N ILE A 61 32.58 9.25 4.39
CA ILE A 61 31.47 10.14 3.99
C ILE A 61 30.74 9.58 2.76
N SER A 62 31.48 9.09 1.77
CA SER A 62 30.91 8.51 0.54
C SER A 62 30.15 7.21 0.83
N ALA A 63 30.67 6.37 1.72
CA ALA A 63 30.00 5.16 2.18
C ALA A 63 28.70 5.50 2.95
N ALA A 64 28.73 6.51 3.82
CA ALA A 64 27.55 6.97 4.54
C ALA A 64 26.50 7.58 3.58
N ALA A 65 26.93 8.35 2.59
CA ALA A 65 26.05 8.90 1.56
C ALA A 65 25.39 7.78 0.73
N LEU A 66 26.16 6.77 0.33
CA LEU A 66 25.65 5.61 -0.40
C LEU A 66 24.63 4.82 0.44
N LEU A 67 24.91 4.61 1.72
CA LEU A 67 23.96 3.98 2.64
C LEU A 67 22.64 4.79 2.74
N GLY A 68 22.74 6.12 2.80
CA GLY A 68 21.60 7.03 2.74
C GLY A 68 20.78 6.89 1.45
N VAL A 69 21.46 6.74 0.30
CA VAL A 69 20.80 6.51 -0.99
C VAL A 69 20.11 5.15 -1.03
N VAL A 70 20.79 4.08 -0.62
CA VAL A 70 20.26 2.71 -0.62
C VAL A 70 19.03 2.60 0.28
N THR A 71 19.09 3.15 1.50
CA THR A 71 17.95 3.17 2.43
C THR A 71 16.79 4.00 1.89
N SER A 72 17.07 5.12 1.22
CA SER A 72 16.05 5.93 0.55
C SER A 72 15.37 5.17 -0.59
N ILE A 73 16.13 4.46 -1.43
CA ILE A 73 15.58 3.65 -2.52
C ILE A 73 14.71 2.52 -1.96
N ALA A 74 15.15 1.84 -0.90
CA ALA A 74 14.37 0.79 -0.25
C ALA A 74 13.02 1.32 0.28
N PHE A 75 13.04 2.52 0.89
CA PHE A 75 11.82 3.18 1.35
C PHE A 75 10.91 3.59 0.18
N GLN A 76 11.48 4.15 -0.89
CA GLN A 76 10.75 4.53 -2.09
C GLN A 76 10.11 3.32 -2.79
N ALA A 77 10.81 2.18 -2.86
CA ALA A 77 10.28 0.95 -3.44
C ALA A 77 9.08 0.43 -2.63
N LYS A 78 9.17 0.45 -1.30
CA LYS A 78 8.04 0.11 -0.42
C LYS A 78 6.86 1.06 -0.64
N GLN A 79 7.13 2.35 -0.76
CA GLN A 79 6.09 3.36 -0.96
C GLN A 79 5.41 3.23 -2.34
N ALA A 80 6.18 2.99 -3.40
CA ALA A 80 5.64 2.77 -4.74
C ALA A 80 4.71 1.55 -4.79
N ARG A 81 5.04 0.48 -4.06
CA ARG A 81 4.17 -0.71 -3.95
C ARG A 81 2.83 -0.38 -3.28
N LEU A 82 2.83 0.42 -2.21
CA LEU A 82 1.61 0.85 -1.53
C LEU A 82 0.77 1.79 -2.40
N ASP A 83 1.40 2.71 -3.11
CA ASP A 83 0.73 3.66 -4.00
C ASP A 83 0.08 2.94 -5.20
N GLY A 84 0.73 1.90 -5.75
CA GLY A 84 0.16 1.06 -6.79
C GLY A 84 -1.12 0.35 -6.34
N GLU A 85 -1.15 -0.18 -5.12
CA GLU A 85 -2.32 -0.84 -4.56
C GLU A 85 -3.49 0.13 -4.33
N GLN A 86 -3.20 1.36 -3.88
CA GLN A 86 -4.22 2.41 -3.76
C GLN A 86 -4.80 2.81 -5.12
N THR A 87 -3.93 2.93 -6.14
CA THR A 87 -4.34 3.28 -7.50
C THR A 87 -5.24 2.20 -8.10
N PHE A 88 -4.87 0.92 -7.94
CA PHE A 88 -5.70 -0.19 -8.38
C PHE A 88 -7.07 -0.21 -7.70
N ARG A 89 -7.12 0.00 -6.37
CA ARG A 89 -8.37 0.11 -5.61
C ARG A 89 -9.26 1.25 -6.11
N ALA A 90 -8.68 2.42 -6.40
CA ALA A 90 -9.41 3.56 -6.91
C ALA A 90 -10.04 3.25 -8.28
N ALA A 91 -9.27 2.65 -9.20
CA ALA A 91 -9.76 2.24 -10.51
C ALA A 91 -10.87 1.17 -10.41
N HIS A 92 -10.71 0.16 -9.54
CA HIS A 92 -11.74 -0.88 -9.35
C HIS A 92 -13.05 -0.29 -8.81
N ARG A 93 -12.97 0.68 -7.87
CA ARG A 93 -14.13 1.41 -7.37
C ARG A 93 -14.80 2.22 -8.47
N GLU A 94 -14.02 2.97 -9.26
CA GLU A 94 -14.53 3.79 -10.36
C GLU A 94 -15.24 2.94 -11.41
N LEU A 95 -14.65 1.83 -11.84
CA LEU A 95 -15.26 0.87 -12.77
C LEU A 95 -16.57 0.29 -12.22
N THR A 96 -16.59 -0.04 -10.92
CA THR A 96 -17.80 -0.54 -10.27
C THR A 96 -18.89 0.53 -10.25
N MET A 97 -18.55 1.76 -9.88
CA MET A 97 -19.51 2.88 -9.85
C MET A 97 -20.05 3.22 -11.25
N LEU A 98 -19.19 3.19 -12.28
CA LEU A 98 -19.60 3.35 -13.67
C LEU A 98 -20.63 2.27 -14.06
N THR A 99 -20.35 1.02 -13.71
CA THR A 99 -21.26 -0.11 -14.00
C THR A 99 -22.59 0.03 -13.26
N LEU A 100 -22.57 0.45 -11.99
CA LEU A 100 -23.79 0.66 -11.23
C LEU A 100 -24.64 1.81 -11.77
N SER A 101 -24.02 2.78 -12.45
CA SER A 101 -24.68 3.95 -13.03
C SER A 101 -25.36 3.65 -14.38
N ASP A 102 -24.86 2.67 -15.13
CA ASP A 102 -25.45 2.26 -16.41
C ASP A 102 -25.69 0.73 -16.44
N PRO A 103 -26.97 0.29 -16.32
CA PRO A 103 -27.32 -1.13 -16.36
C PRO A 103 -26.84 -1.88 -17.61
N ALA A 104 -26.65 -1.19 -18.75
CA ALA A 104 -26.14 -1.81 -19.96
C ALA A 104 -24.72 -2.38 -19.78
N LEU A 105 -23.93 -1.77 -18.89
CA LEU A 105 -22.54 -2.15 -18.62
C LEU A 105 -22.42 -3.38 -17.71
N LEU A 106 -23.50 -3.81 -17.05
CA LEU A 106 -23.48 -5.04 -16.23
C LEU A 106 -23.11 -6.27 -17.06
N ARG A 107 -23.44 -6.27 -18.35
CA ARG A 107 -23.14 -7.38 -19.27
C ARG A 107 -21.66 -7.48 -19.64
N CYS A 108 -20.85 -6.47 -19.33
CA CYS A 108 -19.39 -6.51 -19.55
C CYS A 108 -18.66 -7.31 -18.46
N TRP A 109 -19.35 -7.62 -17.34
CA TRP A 109 -18.80 -8.42 -16.25
C TRP A 109 -19.00 -9.91 -16.51
N GLU A 110 -18.27 -10.73 -15.75
CA GLU A 110 -18.41 -12.18 -15.79
C GLU A 110 -19.83 -12.62 -15.41
N PRO A 111 -20.37 -13.67 -16.04
CA PRO A 111 -21.68 -14.18 -15.69
C PRO A 111 -21.72 -14.70 -14.23
N PRO A 112 -22.84 -14.51 -13.50
CA PRO A 112 -23.01 -15.06 -12.15
C PRO A 112 -22.87 -16.58 -12.15
N ARG A 113 -22.22 -17.13 -11.10
CA ARG A 113 -22.10 -18.58 -10.88
C ARG A 113 -23.32 -19.20 -10.23
N ILE A 114 -24.17 -18.37 -9.63
CA ILE A 114 -25.45 -18.76 -9.04
C ILE A 114 -26.60 -18.01 -9.74
N PRO A 115 -27.80 -18.61 -9.86
CA PRO A 115 -28.96 -17.91 -10.39
C PRO A 115 -29.23 -16.61 -9.62
N THR A 116 -29.16 -15.48 -10.31
CA THR A 116 -29.16 -14.15 -9.68
C THR A 116 -29.95 -13.15 -10.52
N THR A 117 -30.76 -12.30 -9.88
CA THR A 117 -31.43 -11.18 -10.55
C THR A 117 -30.45 -10.02 -10.75
N GLU A 118 -30.73 -9.10 -11.68
CA GLU A 118 -29.86 -7.93 -11.88
C GLU A 118 -29.70 -7.08 -10.60
N ALA A 119 -30.80 -6.88 -9.86
CA ALA A 119 -30.78 -6.16 -8.59
C ALA A 119 -29.87 -6.85 -7.55
N ARG A 120 -29.97 -8.17 -7.45
CA ARG A 120 -29.10 -8.97 -6.57
C ARG A 120 -27.65 -8.89 -7.02
N TRP A 121 -27.38 -8.93 -8.33
CA TRP A 121 -26.02 -8.84 -8.86
C TRP A 121 -25.34 -7.53 -8.45
N LYS A 122 -26.04 -6.40 -8.55
CA LYS A 122 -25.56 -5.09 -8.05
C LYS A 122 -25.19 -5.14 -6.57
N GLN A 123 -26.00 -5.79 -5.73
CA GLN A 123 -25.69 -5.98 -4.31
C GLN A 123 -24.44 -6.84 -4.10
N LEU A 124 -24.24 -7.91 -4.90
CA LEU A 124 -23.04 -8.74 -4.83
C LEU A 124 -21.78 -7.95 -5.23
N MET A 125 -21.87 -7.08 -6.25
CA MET A 125 -20.76 -6.21 -6.65
C MET A 125 -20.34 -5.25 -5.53
N VAL A 126 -21.32 -4.59 -4.89
CA VAL A 126 -21.05 -3.71 -3.73
C VAL A 126 -20.47 -4.53 -2.56
N THR A 127 -20.99 -5.73 -2.33
CA THR A 127 -20.46 -6.63 -1.29
C THR A 127 -19.01 -7.02 -1.58
N ASN A 128 -18.65 -7.27 -2.84
CA ASN A 128 -17.27 -7.55 -3.23
C ASN A 128 -16.32 -6.37 -2.95
N LEU A 129 -16.78 -5.11 -3.11
CA LEU A 129 -15.98 -3.94 -2.72
C LEU A 129 -15.70 -3.90 -1.21
N ILE A 130 -16.71 -4.23 -0.39
CA ILE A 130 -16.57 -4.29 1.07
C ILE A 130 -15.58 -5.39 1.47
N VAL A 131 -15.72 -6.59 0.89
CA VAL A 131 -14.81 -7.72 1.15
C VAL A 131 -13.38 -7.41 0.69
N SER A 132 -13.21 -6.76 -0.48
CA SER A 132 -11.90 -6.35 -0.99
C SER A 132 -11.22 -5.31 -0.09
N MET A 133 -12.00 -4.42 0.54
CA MET A 133 -11.50 -3.49 1.55
C MET A 133 -10.98 -4.25 2.79
N TRP A 134 -11.71 -5.23 3.29
CA TRP A 134 -11.25 -6.05 4.43
C TRP A 134 -10.03 -6.91 4.08
N ALA A 135 -9.97 -7.48 2.88
CA ALA A 135 -8.79 -8.22 2.40
C ALA A 135 -7.54 -7.33 2.39
N SER A 136 -7.70 -6.08 1.96
CA SER A 136 -6.64 -5.07 1.98
C SER A 136 -6.18 -4.74 3.40
N ASP A 137 -7.12 -4.52 4.31
CA ASP A 137 -6.81 -4.19 5.70
C ASP A 137 -6.16 -5.36 6.45
N HIS A 138 -6.56 -6.59 6.14
CA HIS A 138 -5.93 -7.80 6.66
C HIS A 138 -4.51 -7.96 6.15
N HIS A 139 -4.29 -7.83 4.83
CA HIS A 139 -2.97 -7.90 4.22
C HIS A 139 -2.01 -6.84 4.77
N LEU A 140 -2.49 -5.63 5.05
CA LEU A 140 -1.71 -4.54 5.64
C LEU A 140 -1.57 -4.61 7.16
N GLY A 141 -2.13 -5.64 7.81
CA GLY A 141 -2.07 -5.85 9.25
C GLY A 141 -2.91 -4.88 10.08
N ARG A 142 -3.78 -4.08 9.44
CA ARG A 142 -4.75 -3.22 10.14
C ARG A 142 -5.90 -4.01 10.74
N LEU A 143 -6.19 -5.16 10.15
CA LEU A 143 -7.21 -6.10 10.61
C LEU A 143 -6.55 -7.46 10.85
N ASN A 144 -6.33 -7.84 12.12
CA ASN A 144 -5.80 -9.17 12.42
C ASN A 144 -6.87 -10.27 12.28
N ASP A 145 -6.46 -11.53 12.32
CA ASP A 145 -7.33 -12.71 12.19
C ASP A 145 -8.54 -12.69 13.14
N ASN A 146 -8.36 -12.28 14.40
CA ASN A 146 -9.43 -12.25 15.39
C ASN A 146 -10.45 -11.16 15.09
N ALA A 147 -9.98 -9.96 14.76
CA ALA A 147 -10.83 -8.84 14.38
C ALA A 147 -11.58 -9.13 13.07
N LEU A 148 -10.92 -9.77 12.10
CA LEU A 148 -11.56 -10.24 10.86
C LEU A 148 -12.70 -11.21 11.17
N ARG A 149 -12.49 -12.23 12.01
CA ARG A 149 -13.55 -13.16 12.41
C ARG A 149 -14.75 -12.45 13.04
N VAL A 150 -14.53 -11.41 13.86
CA VAL A 150 -15.63 -10.63 14.45
C VAL A 150 -16.47 -9.94 13.37
N VAL A 151 -15.82 -9.26 12.43
CA VAL A 151 -16.51 -8.56 11.33
C VAL A 151 -17.26 -9.55 10.45
N LEU A 152 -16.63 -10.69 10.11
CA LEU A 152 -17.23 -11.70 9.24
C LEU A 152 -18.41 -12.42 9.88
N ARG A 153 -18.38 -12.67 11.19
CA ARG A 153 -19.53 -13.25 11.91
C ARG A 153 -20.75 -12.35 11.80
N ALA A 154 -20.57 -11.03 11.88
CA ALA A 154 -21.66 -10.08 11.67
C ALA A 154 -22.10 -10.06 10.19
N HIS A 155 -21.14 -10.05 9.27
CA HIS A 155 -21.38 -10.01 7.83
C HIS A 155 -22.21 -11.21 7.35
N PHE A 156 -21.80 -12.43 7.68
CA PHE A 156 -22.44 -13.67 7.23
C PHE A 156 -23.77 -14.00 7.92
N ARG A 157 -24.30 -13.11 8.77
CA ARG A 157 -25.70 -13.20 9.20
C ARG A 157 -26.66 -12.90 8.05
N GLY A 158 -26.26 -12.05 7.10
CA GLY A 158 -27.11 -11.60 6.01
C GLY A 158 -27.14 -12.52 4.79
N GLU A 159 -28.28 -12.60 4.12
CA GLU A 159 -28.43 -13.39 2.89
C GLU A 159 -27.55 -12.90 1.73
N VAL A 160 -27.41 -11.58 1.53
CA VAL A 160 -26.59 -11.00 0.45
C VAL A 160 -25.12 -11.41 0.62
N ALA A 161 -24.62 -11.36 1.85
CA ALA A 161 -23.24 -11.73 2.17
C ALA A 161 -22.97 -13.21 1.88
N ARG A 162 -23.92 -14.09 2.23
CA ARG A 162 -23.82 -15.52 1.94
C ARG A 162 -23.88 -15.79 0.44
N ALA A 163 -24.84 -15.20 -0.28
CA ALA A 163 -24.94 -15.32 -1.73
C ALA A 163 -23.68 -14.80 -2.44
N HIS A 164 -23.11 -13.69 -1.96
CA HIS A 164 -21.83 -13.17 -2.46
C HIS A 164 -20.72 -14.21 -2.34
N TRP A 165 -20.55 -14.83 -1.17
CA TRP A 165 -19.47 -15.78 -0.97
C TRP A 165 -19.71 -17.11 -1.68
N GLU A 166 -20.95 -17.53 -1.82
CA GLU A 166 -21.33 -18.67 -2.65
C GLU A 166 -20.95 -18.44 -4.13
N ASN A 167 -21.22 -17.25 -4.65
CA ASN A 167 -20.88 -16.86 -6.02
C ASN A 167 -19.38 -16.64 -6.22
N SER A 168 -18.76 -15.82 -5.37
CA SER A 168 -17.42 -15.27 -5.60
C SER A 168 -16.32 -16.04 -4.88
N GLY A 169 -16.63 -16.78 -3.81
CA GLY A 169 -15.66 -17.53 -3.01
C GLY A 169 -14.78 -18.50 -3.83
N PRO A 170 -15.33 -19.27 -4.78
CA PRO A 170 -14.52 -20.11 -5.67
C PRO A 170 -13.47 -19.31 -6.45
N MET A 171 -13.88 -18.18 -7.05
CA MET A 171 -12.96 -17.30 -7.78
C MET A 171 -11.87 -16.74 -6.87
N TRP A 172 -12.21 -16.34 -5.64
CA TRP A 172 -11.22 -15.86 -4.66
C TRP A 172 -10.20 -16.94 -4.32
N ARG A 173 -10.63 -18.19 -4.08
CA ARG A 173 -9.71 -19.32 -3.85
C ARG A 173 -8.79 -19.57 -5.03
N ASP A 174 -9.37 -19.70 -6.23
CA ASP A 174 -8.62 -20.02 -7.45
C ASP A 174 -7.57 -18.94 -7.75
N HIS A 175 -7.96 -17.67 -7.63
CA HIS A 175 -7.09 -16.54 -7.90
C HIS A 175 -5.96 -16.43 -6.87
N MET A 176 -6.26 -16.56 -5.57
CA MET A 176 -5.21 -16.47 -4.54
C MET A 176 -4.25 -17.67 -4.57
N ALA A 177 -4.75 -18.86 -4.93
CA ALA A 177 -3.90 -20.04 -5.15
C ALA A 177 -2.98 -19.83 -6.35
N ALA A 178 -3.49 -19.32 -7.47
CA ALA A 178 -2.70 -19.05 -8.67
C ALA A 178 -1.64 -17.95 -8.47
N LEU A 179 -1.88 -16.98 -7.57
CA LEU A 179 -0.92 -15.93 -7.22
C LEU A 179 0.16 -16.39 -6.24
N GLU A 180 0.01 -17.57 -5.63
CA GLU A 180 0.90 -18.08 -4.57
C GLU A 180 1.13 -17.03 -3.45
N ASP A 181 0.05 -16.39 -2.98
CA ASP A 181 0.09 -15.31 -1.96
C ASP A 181 -0.42 -15.82 -0.60
N PRO A 182 0.46 -16.29 0.32
CA PRO A 182 0.03 -16.90 1.58
C PRO A 182 -0.78 -15.98 2.49
N PRO A 183 -0.43 -14.68 2.67
CA PRO A 183 -1.28 -13.74 3.40
C PRO A 183 -2.72 -13.65 2.86
N ARG A 184 -2.90 -13.65 1.54
CA ARG A 184 -4.24 -13.58 0.95
C ARG A 184 -4.97 -14.92 0.97
N LEU A 185 -4.25 -16.03 0.86
CA LEU A 185 -4.83 -17.36 1.10
C LEU A 185 -5.38 -17.46 2.53
N ARG A 186 -4.64 -16.96 3.52
CA ARG A 186 -5.10 -16.92 4.91
C ARG A 186 -6.39 -16.13 5.09
N PHE A 187 -6.55 -15.01 4.39
CA PHE A 187 -7.81 -14.25 4.40
C PHE A 187 -8.98 -15.11 3.87
N VAL A 188 -8.79 -15.80 2.75
CA VAL A 188 -9.81 -16.65 2.13
C VAL A 188 -10.17 -17.84 3.02
N GLU A 189 -9.20 -18.46 3.68
CA GLU A 189 -9.44 -19.53 4.68
C GLU A 189 -10.37 -19.05 5.79
N ILE A 190 -10.12 -17.88 6.36
CA ILE A 190 -10.95 -17.32 7.44
C ILE A 190 -12.36 -16.99 6.93
N MET A 191 -12.47 -16.47 5.70
CA MET A 191 -13.77 -16.25 5.06
C MET A 191 -14.56 -17.55 4.93
N ASP A 192 -13.93 -18.62 4.47
CA ASP A 192 -14.54 -19.94 4.33
C ASP A 192 -14.95 -20.52 5.69
N GLU A 193 -14.06 -20.50 6.69
CA GLU A 193 -14.35 -20.97 8.06
C GLU A 193 -15.63 -20.31 8.61
N VAL A 194 -15.71 -18.99 8.55
CA VAL A 194 -16.83 -18.24 9.14
C VAL A 194 -18.10 -18.40 8.31
N TYR A 195 -17.99 -18.48 6.98
CA TYR A 195 -19.12 -18.74 6.10
C TYR A 195 -19.75 -20.11 6.37
N GLN A 196 -18.95 -21.17 6.46
CA GLN A 196 -19.47 -22.52 6.74
C GLN A 196 -20.14 -22.57 8.11
N HIS A 197 -19.51 -22.00 9.14
CA HIS A 197 -20.13 -21.91 10.46
C HIS A 197 -21.49 -21.18 10.43
N ALA A 198 -21.60 -20.09 9.67
CA ALA A 198 -22.85 -19.35 9.54
C ALA A 198 -23.93 -20.15 8.78
N ARG A 199 -23.55 -20.94 7.77
CA ARG A 199 -24.48 -21.85 7.07
C ARG A 199 -25.02 -22.94 7.99
N ASP A 200 -24.13 -23.57 8.76
CA ASP A 200 -24.48 -24.66 9.66
C ASP A 200 -25.35 -24.18 10.83
N ALA A 201 -25.19 -22.93 11.25
CA ALA A 201 -25.98 -22.31 12.31
C ALA A 201 -27.45 -22.03 11.93
N GLY A 202 -27.84 -22.18 10.66
CA GLY A 202 -29.22 -22.02 10.21
C GLY A 202 -29.40 -20.99 9.09
N PRO A 203 -30.66 -20.62 8.76
CA PRO A 203 -30.95 -19.72 7.65
C PRO A 203 -30.40 -18.30 7.85
N PRO A 204 -30.07 -17.57 6.77
CA PRO A 204 -29.67 -16.18 6.87
C PRO A 204 -30.83 -15.30 7.32
N VAL A 205 -30.50 -14.13 7.89
CA VAL A 205 -31.44 -13.01 8.01
C VAL A 205 -31.70 -12.46 6.61
N MET A 206 -32.97 -12.37 6.24
CA MET A 206 -33.39 -11.92 4.90
C MET A 206 -33.21 -10.41 4.76
N ASP A 207 -32.91 -9.90 3.57
CA ASP A 207 -32.64 -8.47 3.35
C ASP A 207 -33.85 -7.58 3.71
N ARG A 208 -35.06 -8.06 3.41
CA ARG A 208 -36.35 -7.45 3.77
C ARG A 208 -36.58 -7.32 5.28
N GLU A 209 -35.82 -8.05 6.10
CA GLU A 209 -35.94 -8.06 7.56
C GLU A 209 -34.92 -7.12 8.23
N PHE A 210 -33.98 -6.54 7.47
CA PHE A 210 -32.91 -5.71 8.03
C PHE A 210 -33.41 -4.37 8.57
N PHE A 211 -34.41 -3.79 7.91
CA PHE A 211 -34.95 -2.48 8.24
C PHE A 211 -36.45 -2.60 8.47
N VAL A 212 -36.89 -2.21 9.66
CA VAL A 212 -38.32 -2.19 9.98
C VAL A 212 -38.98 -1.06 9.17
N GLY A 213 -39.76 -1.42 8.14
CA GLY A 213 -40.69 -0.50 7.46
C GLY A 213 -40.26 0.17 6.15
N GLY A 214 -39.60 -0.54 5.23
CA GLY A 214 -39.28 -0.02 3.89
C GLY A 214 -39.90 -0.84 2.77
N GLY A 215 -41.19 -0.63 2.51
CA GLY A 215 -41.83 -0.98 1.24
C GLY A 215 -41.67 0.13 0.22
#